data_AF-A0AAJ6VZU8-F1
#
_entry.id   AF-A0AAJ6VZU8-F1
#
_cell.length_a   1.000
_cell.length_b   1.000
_cell.length_c   1.000
_cell.angle_alpha   90.00
_cell.angle_beta   90.00
_cell.angle_gamma   90.00
#
_symmetry.space_group_name_H-M   'P 1'
#
loop_
_entity.id
_entity.type
_entity.pdbx_description
1 polymer ?
#
loop_
_entity_poly.entity_id
_entity_poly.type
_entity_poly.pdbx_seq_one_letter_code
_entity_poly.pdbx_strand_id
1 'polypeptide(L)'
;MVTSNESSVANQTPGVTGVSALSARWAKLRADPALQRSAALRARLARRERRNRQRILRLQEFHRLRSMVPTIAQTPNVDKVTVIEEAIKYIDHLHEALRNKFTERGLPPSLQGMPIDLETTDMRDVVRLLANNTEIRSTGRPLSLPPPADSIPHPCERQRNVPSYLLKAKSLRKQDR
;
A
#
# COMPACT_ATOMS: atom_id res chain seq x y z
N MET A 1 21.62 75.42 -45.68
CA MET A 1 21.79 73.95 -45.70
C MET A 1 21.39 73.43 -44.34
N VAL A 2 20.45 72.50 -44.32
CA VAL A 2 19.55 72.18 -43.19
C VAL A 2 20.17 71.14 -42.25
N THR A 3 20.03 71.35 -40.95
CA THR A 3 20.47 70.45 -39.87
C THR A 3 19.47 69.33 -39.62
N SER A 4 20.00 68.12 -39.39
CA SER A 4 19.31 66.89 -39.00
C SER A 4 18.46 67.05 -37.73
N ASN A 5 17.32 66.36 -37.68
CA ASN A 5 16.57 66.15 -36.44
C ASN A 5 16.16 64.67 -36.36
N GLU A 6 16.71 63.97 -35.37
CA GLU A 6 16.39 62.58 -35.02
C GLU A 6 15.11 62.52 -34.17
N SER A 7 14.16 61.68 -34.57
CA SER A 7 12.94 61.39 -33.81
C SER A 7 12.97 59.93 -33.36
N SER A 8 13.40 59.71 -32.11
CA SER A 8 13.37 58.42 -31.41
C SER A 8 11.97 58.13 -30.87
N VAL A 9 11.26 57.17 -31.48
CA VAL A 9 9.95 56.69 -31.01
C VAL A 9 10.17 55.56 -30.02
N ALA A 10 9.98 55.85 -28.73
CA ALA A 10 9.99 54.88 -27.64
C ALA A 10 8.66 54.11 -27.62
N ASN A 11 8.72 52.80 -27.91
CA ASN A 11 7.62 51.86 -27.69
C ASN A 11 7.40 51.64 -26.18
N GLN A 12 6.30 52.15 -25.63
CA GLN A 12 5.79 51.76 -24.32
C GLN A 12 4.84 50.56 -24.48
N THR A 13 5.26 49.38 -24.03
CA THR A 13 4.38 48.21 -23.85
C THR A 13 3.80 48.21 -22.44
N PRO A 14 2.46 48.19 -22.25
CA PRO A 14 1.85 48.15 -20.93
C PRO A 14 1.77 46.72 -20.36
N GLY A 15 2.27 46.56 -19.13
CA GLY A 15 1.53 45.90 -18.05
C GLY A 15 1.32 44.38 -18.10
N VAL A 16 2.37 43.59 -17.88
CA VAL A 16 2.25 42.17 -17.47
C VAL A 16 2.44 42.04 -15.96
N THR A 17 1.54 42.62 -15.14
CA THR A 17 1.63 42.57 -13.66
C THR A 17 0.53 41.76 -12.98
N GLY A 18 -0.51 41.32 -13.71
CA GLY A 18 -1.69 40.66 -13.14
C GLY A 18 -1.46 39.24 -12.60
N VAL A 19 -0.61 38.44 -13.24
CA VAL A 19 -0.39 37.02 -12.87
C VAL A 19 0.51 36.85 -11.64
N SER A 20 1.44 37.79 -11.43
CA SER A 20 2.36 37.78 -10.29
C SER A 20 1.66 38.14 -8.97
N ALA A 21 0.74 39.11 -9.00
CA ALA A 21 -0.01 39.53 -7.82
C ALA A 21 -0.94 38.43 -7.28
N LEU A 22 -1.60 37.67 -8.17
CA LEU A 22 -2.42 36.52 -7.78
C LEU A 22 -1.56 35.40 -7.20
N SER A 23 -0.39 35.11 -7.79
CA SER A 23 0.57 34.14 -7.27
C SER A 23 1.08 34.51 -5.87
N ALA A 24 1.45 35.77 -5.65
CA ALA A 24 1.90 36.29 -4.36
C ALA A 24 0.79 36.24 -3.29
N ARG A 25 -0.47 36.50 -3.67
CA ARG A 25 -1.63 36.40 -2.78
C ARG A 25 -1.88 34.96 -2.32
N TRP A 26 -1.79 33.99 -3.22
CA TRP A 26 -1.88 32.56 -2.87
C TRP A 26 -0.67 32.06 -2.06
N ALA A 27 0.51 32.65 -2.24
CA ALA A 27 1.69 32.36 -1.42
C ALA A 27 1.56 32.92 0.00
N LYS A 28 1.02 34.14 0.15
CA LYS A 28 0.77 34.77 1.46
C LYS A 28 -0.31 34.05 2.27
N LEU A 29 -1.35 33.53 1.62
CA LEU A 29 -2.36 32.65 2.23
C LEU A 29 -1.82 31.28 2.67
N ARG A 30 -0.80 30.73 1.99
CA ARG A 30 -0.11 29.50 2.41
C ARG A 30 0.89 29.71 3.55
N ALA A 31 1.34 30.94 3.75
CA ALA A 31 2.24 31.35 4.82
C ALA A 31 1.52 31.71 6.13
N ASP A 32 0.19 31.60 6.18
CA ASP A 32 -0.58 31.88 7.39
C ASP A 32 -0.21 30.86 8.49
N PRO A 33 0.41 31.30 9.60
CA PRO A 33 0.83 30.41 10.69
C PRO A 33 -0.35 29.68 11.33
N ALA A 34 -1.58 30.22 11.29
CA ALA A 34 -2.76 29.54 11.80
C ALA A 34 -3.16 28.33 10.94
N LEU A 35 -3.14 28.47 9.61
CA LEU A 35 -3.41 27.37 8.67
C LEU A 35 -2.30 26.30 8.69
N GLN A 36 -1.04 26.71 8.89
CA GLN A 36 0.07 25.76 9.03
C GLN A 36 -0.02 24.96 10.35
N ARG A 37 -0.41 25.61 11.46
CA ARG A 37 -0.65 24.94 12.75
C ARG A 37 -1.78 23.92 12.65
N SER A 38 -2.88 24.24 11.96
CA SER A 38 -4.01 23.31 11.77
C SER A 38 -3.64 22.13 10.85
N ALA A 39 -2.84 22.36 9.80
CA ALA A 39 -2.32 21.30 8.94
C ALA A 39 -1.35 20.37 9.70
N ALA A 40 -0.44 20.92 10.50
CA ALA A 40 0.49 20.16 11.32
C ALA A 40 -0.24 19.30 12.37
N LEU A 41 -1.28 19.85 13.02
CA LEU A 41 -2.12 19.10 13.96
C LEU A 41 -2.85 17.94 13.28
N ARG A 42 -3.47 18.18 12.12
CA ARG A 42 -4.10 17.13 11.31
C ARG A 42 -3.10 16.03 10.93
N ALA A 43 -1.89 16.40 10.48
CA ALA A 43 -0.85 15.43 10.17
C ALA A 43 -0.41 14.60 11.40
N ARG A 44 -0.31 15.23 12.58
CA ARG A 44 0.00 14.52 13.84
C ARG A 44 -1.11 13.55 14.23
N LEU A 45 -2.37 13.96 14.13
CA LEU A 45 -3.52 13.09 14.39
C LEU A 45 -3.56 11.91 13.42
N ALA A 46 -3.39 12.15 12.12
CA ALA A 46 -3.35 11.07 11.11
C ALA A 46 -2.21 10.06 11.37
N ARG A 47 -1.03 10.54 11.80
CA ARG A 47 0.08 9.65 12.19
C ARG A 47 -0.25 8.84 13.45
N ARG A 48 -0.89 9.45 14.44
CA ARG A 48 -1.33 8.78 15.66
C ARG A 48 -2.36 7.69 15.34
N GLU A 49 -3.34 8.02 14.52
CA GLU A 49 -4.39 7.11 14.06
C GLU A 49 -3.79 5.89 13.35
N ARG A 50 -2.86 6.12 12.40
CA ARG A 50 -2.17 5.04 11.69
C ARG A 50 -1.41 4.11 12.64
N ARG A 51 -0.68 4.66 13.61
CA ARG A 51 0.06 3.86 14.62
C ARG A 51 -0.90 3.08 15.50
N ASN A 52 -2.02 3.68 15.91
CA ASN A 52 -3.04 3.03 16.72
C ASN A 52 -3.67 1.85 15.97
N ARG A 53 -4.07 2.05 14.71
CA ARG A 53 -4.59 0.99 13.85
C ARG A 53 -3.61 -0.17 13.72
N GLN A 54 -2.33 0.11 13.49
CA GLN A 54 -1.30 -0.94 13.43
C GLN A 54 -1.15 -1.69 14.76
N ARG A 55 -1.24 -1.01 15.89
CA ARG A 55 -1.21 -1.64 17.22
C ARG A 55 -2.39 -2.58 17.41
N ILE A 56 -3.59 -2.15 17.04
CA ILE A 56 -4.82 -2.97 17.13
C ILE A 56 -4.68 -4.22 16.26
N LEU A 57 -4.26 -4.08 15.01
CA LEU A 57 -4.06 -5.22 14.10
C LEU A 57 -3.05 -6.23 14.67
N ARG A 58 -1.91 -5.77 15.19
CA ARG A 58 -0.92 -6.66 15.81
C ARG A 58 -1.48 -7.40 17.02
N LEU A 59 -2.33 -6.75 17.81
CA LEU A 59 -2.95 -7.36 18.97
C LEU A 59 -4.02 -8.39 18.56
N GLN A 60 -4.79 -8.09 17.52
CA GLN A 60 -5.76 -9.03 16.94
C GLN A 60 -5.06 -10.27 16.37
N GLU A 61 -3.99 -10.09 15.58
CA GLU A 61 -3.23 -11.23 15.05
C GLU A 61 -2.57 -12.07 16.14
N PHE A 62 -2.09 -11.42 17.22
CA PHE A 62 -1.58 -12.14 18.38
C PHE A 62 -2.65 -13.01 19.05
N HIS A 63 -3.84 -12.45 19.30
CA HIS A 63 -4.95 -13.22 19.88
C HIS A 63 -5.45 -14.33 18.95
N ARG A 64 -5.51 -14.04 17.65
CA ARG A 64 -5.89 -15.03 16.63
C ARG A 64 -4.92 -16.20 16.62
N LEU A 65 -3.61 -15.95 16.57
CA LEU A 65 -2.60 -17.01 16.63
C LEU A 65 -2.75 -17.84 17.90
N ARG A 66 -2.87 -17.19 19.06
CA ARG A 66 -3.05 -17.88 20.34
C ARG A 66 -4.30 -18.77 20.36
N SER A 67 -5.41 -18.32 19.77
CA SER A 67 -6.65 -19.13 19.72
C SER A 67 -6.53 -20.37 18.82
N MET A 68 -5.62 -20.37 17.84
CA MET A 68 -5.42 -21.50 16.92
C MET A 68 -4.52 -22.59 17.49
N VAL A 69 -3.72 -22.29 18.53
CA VAL A 69 -2.76 -23.21 19.11
C VAL A 69 -3.36 -23.83 20.38
N PRO A 70 -3.67 -25.14 20.40
CA PRO A 70 -4.44 -25.77 21.49
C PRO A 70 -3.81 -25.64 22.88
N THR A 71 -2.49 -25.72 22.98
CA THR A 71 -1.75 -25.70 24.26
C THR A 71 -1.85 -24.36 24.99
N ILE A 72 -2.07 -23.27 24.26
CA ILE A 72 -2.06 -21.89 24.78
C ILE A 72 -3.39 -21.15 24.61
N ALA A 73 -4.38 -21.79 23.99
CA ALA A 73 -5.69 -21.17 23.73
C ALA A 73 -6.40 -20.77 25.03
N GLN A 74 -6.32 -21.61 26.07
CA GLN A 74 -7.01 -21.41 27.34
C GLN A 74 -6.17 -20.69 28.40
N THR A 75 -4.85 -20.63 28.25
CA THR A 75 -3.94 -20.11 29.29
C THR A 75 -3.91 -18.59 29.27
N PRO A 76 -4.35 -17.87 30.32
CA PRO A 76 -4.29 -16.41 30.34
C PRO A 76 -2.84 -15.90 30.40
N ASN A 77 -2.60 -14.70 29.87
CA ASN A 77 -1.31 -13.99 30.01
C ASN A 77 -0.05 -14.74 29.52
N VAL A 78 -0.09 -15.27 28.30
CA VAL A 78 1.07 -15.91 27.66
C VAL A 78 1.96 -14.86 26.98
N ASP A 79 3.28 -15.01 27.13
CA ASP A 79 4.27 -14.17 26.47
C ASP A 79 4.32 -14.37 24.95
N LYS A 80 4.67 -13.32 24.21
CA LYS A 80 4.71 -13.35 22.74
C LYS A 80 5.66 -14.40 22.19
N VAL A 81 6.80 -14.60 22.86
CA VAL A 81 7.80 -15.59 22.45
C VAL A 81 7.24 -17.00 22.59
N THR A 82 6.63 -17.30 23.74
CA THR A 82 5.98 -18.58 24.00
C THR A 82 4.86 -18.88 23.01
N VAL A 83 4.04 -17.89 22.64
CA VAL A 83 3.01 -18.07 21.61
C VAL A 83 3.62 -18.51 20.27
N ILE A 84 4.77 -17.95 19.89
CA ILE A 84 5.46 -18.30 18.65
C ILE A 84 6.07 -19.70 18.74
N GLU A 85 6.75 -20.03 19.84
CA GLU A 85 7.37 -21.34 20.04
C GLU A 85 6.34 -22.47 20.03
N GLU A 86 5.22 -22.29 20.73
CA GLU A 86 4.13 -23.26 20.76
C GLU A 86 3.43 -23.37 19.40
N ALA A 87 3.32 -22.27 18.64
CA ALA A 87 2.81 -22.32 17.28
C ALA A 87 3.71 -23.14 16.34
N ILE A 88 5.04 -23.01 16.46
CA ILE A 88 5.99 -23.80 15.66
C ILE A 88 5.81 -25.29 15.97
N LYS A 89 5.79 -25.66 17.25
CA LYS A 89 5.58 -27.06 17.67
C LYS A 89 4.25 -27.61 17.15
N TYR A 90 3.19 -26.80 17.18
CA TYR A 90 1.89 -27.22 16.68
C TYR A 90 1.88 -27.42 15.16
N ILE A 91 2.58 -26.58 14.39
CA ILE A 91 2.77 -26.78 12.96
C ILE A 91 3.50 -28.11 12.69
N ASP A 92 4.57 -28.40 13.42
CA ASP A 92 5.33 -29.64 13.26
C ASP A 92 4.46 -30.87 13.58
N HIS A 93 3.68 -30.81 14.66
CA HIS A 93 2.72 -31.85 15.02
C HIS A 93 1.68 -32.08 13.91
N LEU A 94 1.14 -31.00 13.31
CA LEU A 94 0.20 -31.12 12.19
C LEU A 94 0.85 -31.72 10.94
N HIS A 95 2.10 -31.36 10.63
CA HIS A 95 2.83 -31.96 9.52
C HIS A 95 3.08 -33.45 9.71
N GLU A 96 3.45 -33.87 10.93
CA GLU A 96 3.61 -35.29 11.28
C GLU A 96 2.27 -36.04 11.20
N ALA A 97 1.20 -35.48 11.78
CA ALA A 97 -0.12 -36.07 11.70
C ALA A 97 -0.62 -36.24 10.26
N LEU A 98 -0.29 -35.31 9.35
CA LEU A 98 -0.61 -35.44 7.93
C LEU A 98 0.21 -36.54 7.24
N ARG A 99 1.52 -36.62 7.51
CA ARG A 99 2.38 -37.70 6.97
C ARG A 99 1.90 -39.08 7.41
N ASN A 100 1.57 -39.22 8.68
CA ASN A 100 1.04 -40.49 9.21
C ASN A 100 -0.26 -40.88 8.51
N LYS A 101 -1.17 -39.93 8.30
CA LYS A 101 -2.42 -40.19 7.56
C LYS A 101 -2.18 -40.63 6.12
N PHE A 102 -1.21 -40.05 5.42
CA PHE A 102 -0.88 -40.45 4.06
C PHE A 102 -0.18 -41.81 4.01
N THR A 103 0.58 -42.17 5.04
CA THR A 103 1.21 -43.48 5.16
C THR A 103 0.16 -44.56 5.46
N GLU A 104 -0.76 -44.29 6.39
CA GLU A 104 -1.80 -45.25 6.80
C GLU A 104 -2.90 -45.44 5.76
N ARG A 105 -3.35 -44.36 5.11
CA ARG A 105 -4.52 -44.38 4.19
C ARG A 105 -4.14 -44.26 2.72
N GLY A 106 -2.85 -44.11 2.43
CA GLY A 106 -2.36 -43.76 1.10
C GLY A 106 -2.56 -42.28 0.76
N LEU A 107 -1.95 -41.86 -0.35
CA LEU A 107 -2.14 -40.52 -0.89
C LEU A 107 -3.61 -40.31 -1.34
N PRO A 108 -4.19 -39.13 -1.08
CA PRO A 108 -5.53 -38.81 -1.57
C PRO A 108 -5.57 -38.86 -3.11
N PRO A 109 -6.75 -39.12 -3.73
CA PRO A 109 -6.89 -39.25 -5.18
C PRO A 109 -6.38 -38.05 -5.98
N SER A 110 -6.40 -36.85 -5.39
CA SER A 110 -5.86 -35.63 -6.01
C SER A 110 -4.33 -35.61 -6.12
N LEU A 111 -3.63 -36.48 -5.40
CA LEU A 111 -2.17 -36.61 -5.38
C LEU A 111 -1.71 -37.97 -5.95
N GLN A 112 -2.65 -38.87 -6.27
CA GLN A 112 -2.33 -40.15 -6.91
C GLN A 112 -1.74 -39.90 -8.31
N GLY A 113 -0.56 -40.47 -8.56
CA GLY A 113 0.18 -40.28 -9.81
C GLY A 113 1.27 -39.21 -9.77
N MET A 114 1.42 -38.50 -8.64
CA MET A 114 2.59 -37.65 -8.42
C MET A 114 3.74 -38.50 -7.82
N PRO A 115 5.00 -38.30 -8.25
CA PRO A 115 6.17 -38.96 -7.68
C PRO A 115 6.50 -38.32 -6.32
N ILE A 116 5.62 -38.51 -5.34
CA ILE A 116 5.82 -38.01 -3.98
C ILE A 116 6.34 -39.19 -3.16
N ASP A 117 7.62 -39.13 -2.82
CA ASP A 117 8.20 -40.03 -1.84
C ASP A 117 7.96 -39.47 -0.44
N LEU A 118 7.07 -40.09 0.34
CA LEU A 118 6.64 -39.57 1.65
C LEU A 118 7.78 -39.50 2.68
N GLU A 119 8.85 -40.29 2.50
CA GLU A 119 9.99 -40.36 3.41
C GLU A 119 10.99 -39.21 3.19
N THR A 120 11.15 -38.75 1.95
CA THR A 120 12.13 -37.70 1.60
C THR A 120 11.49 -36.36 1.21
N THR A 121 10.22 -36.35 0.82
CA THR A 121 9.56 -35.14 0.31
C THR A 121 9.12 -34.25 1.46
N ASP A 122 9.58 -32.99 1.44
CA ASP A 122 9.11 -31.97 2.39
C ASP A 122 7.61 -31.72 2.19
N MET A 123 6.85 -31.72 3.29
CA MET A 123 5.41 -31.41 3.29
C MET A 123 5.11 -30.04 2.66
N ARG A 124 6.07 -29.10 2.68
CA ARG A 124 5.94 -27.81 1.98
C ARG A 124 5.74 -27.96 0.49
N ASP A 125 6.41 -28.93 -0.13
CA ASP A 125 6.31 -29.15 -1.57
C ASP A 125 4.99 -29.84 -1.92
N VAL A 126 4.52 -30.76 -1.06
CA VAL A 126 3.18 -31.34 -1.17
C VAL A 126 2.09 -30.28 -1.07
N VAL A 127 2.19 -29.35 -0.10
CA VAL A 127 1.25 -28.23 0.06
C VAL A 127 1.31 -27.28 -1.13
N ARG A 128 2.50 -27.00 -1.67
CA ARG A 128 2.68 -26.15 -2.86
C ARG A 128 2.05 -26.77 -4.11
N LEU A 129 2.22 -28.09 -4.30
CA LEU A 129 1.57 -28.84 -5.36
C LEU A 129 0.05 -28.80 -5.24
N LEU A 130 -0.50 -28.93 -4.03
CA LEU A 130 -1.93 -28.81 -3.78
C LEU A 130 -2.45 -27.40 -4.12
N ALA A 131 -1.76 -26.36 -3.64
CA ALA A 131 -2.14 -24.96 -3.87
C ALA A 131 -2.19 -24.60 -5.37
N ASN A 132 -1.20 -25.08 -6.14
CA ASN A 132 -1.13 -24.83 -7.58
C ASN A 132 -2.24 -25.57 -8.36
N ASN A 133 -2.68 -26.73 -7.89
CA ASN A 133 -3.77 -27.48 -8.52
C ASN A 133 -5.17 -26.95 -8.18
N THR A 134 -5.34 -26.26 -7.04
CA THR A 134 -6.63 -25.63 -6.68
C THR A 134 -7.00 -24.45 -7.56
N GLU A 135 -6.03 -23.65 -8.03
CA GLU A 135 -6.27 -22.49 -8.90
C GLU A 135 -6.87 -22.88 -10.27
N ILE A 136 -6.57 -24.09 -10.77
CA ILE A 136 -7.04 -24.57 -12.08
C ILE A 136 -8.52 -25.03 -12.03
N ARG A 137 -9.03 -25.42 -10.85
CA ARG A 137 -10.43 -25.86 -10.71
C ARG A 137 -11.41 -24.72 -10.42
N SER A 138 -10.93 -23.50 -10.18
CA SER A 138 -11.73 -22.28 -10.02
C SER A 138 -12.03 -21.53 -11.33
N THR A 139 -11.91 -22.16 -12.50
CA THR A 139 -12.47 -21.63 -13.76
C THR A 139 -13.98 -21.88 -13.87
N GLY A 140 -14.70 -21.66 -12.77
CA GLY A 140 -16.16 -21.72 -12.69
C GLY A 140 -16.73 -20.36 -12.33
N ARG A 141 -16.63 -19.40 -13.27
CA ARG A 141 -17.50 -18.22 -13.40
C ARG A 141 -17.62 -17.31 -12.17
N PRO A 142 -16.86 -16.19 -12.07
CA PRO A 142 -17.38 -15.04 -11.34
C PRO A 142 -18.60 -14.53 -12.14
N LEU A 143 -19.80 -14.69 -11.56
CA LEU A 143 -20.96 -13.93 -11.98
C LEU A 143 -20.60 -12.45 -11.82
N SER A 144 -20.20 -11.83 -12.94
CA SER A 144 -20.17 -10.39 -13.10
C SER A 144 -21.60 -9.89 -12.88
N LEU A 145 -21.90 -9.52 -11.63
CA LEU A 145 -23.03 -8.68 -11.33
C LEU A 145 -22.92 -7.42 -12.21
N PRO A 146 -23.96 -7.05 -12.96
CA PRO A 146 -23.98 -5.77 -13.65
C PRO A 146 -23.82 -4.66 -12.59
N PRO A 147 -23.00 -3.63 -12.86
CA PRO A 147 -22.86 -2.52 -11.94
C PRO A 147 -24.23 -1.84 -11.74
N PRO A 148 -24.57 -1.42 -10.51
CA PRO A 148 -25.79 -0.66 -10.26
C PRO A 148 -25.77 0.63 -11.11
N ALA A 149 -26.88 0.91 -11.78
CA ALA A 149 -27.01 1.92 -12.82
C ALA A 149 -26.86 3.39 -12.36
N ASP A 150 -26.48 3.65 -11.11
CA ASP A 150 -26.51 5.00 -10.51
C ASP A 150 -25.12 5.59 -10.20
N SER A 151 -24.06 5.08 -10.83
CA SER A 151 -22.72 5.68 -10.72
C SER A 151 -22.58 6.88 -11.65
N ILE A 152 -23.09 8.03 -11.22
CA ILE A 152 -22.80 9.35 -11.83
C ILE A 152 -21.27 9.52 -11.89
N PRO A 153 -20.66 9.81 -13.06
CA PRO A 153 -19.23 10.03 -13.17
C PRO A 153 -18.82 11.27 -12.37
N HIS A 154 -18.04 11.09 -11.30
CA HIS A 154 -17.46 12.20 -10.55
C HIS A 154 -16.27 12.78 -11.34
N PRO A 155 -16.32 14.02 -11.84
CA PRO A 155 -15.27 14.57 -12.67
C PRO A 155 -14.18 15.21 -11.78
N CYS A 156 -13.43 14.43 -11.00
CA CYS A 156 -12.32 14.98 -10.20
C CYS A 156 -11.22 13.99 -9.81
N GLU A 157 -11.02 12.88 -10.52
CA GLU A 157 -9.84 12.04 -10.28
C GLU A 157 -8.66 12.47 -11.16
N ARG A 158 -8.08 13.63 -10.83
CA ARG A 158 -6.77 14.01 -11.36
C ARG A 158 -5.73 13.08 -10.74
N GLN A 159 -5.32 12.06 -11.49
CA GLN A 159 -4.08 11.32 -11.28
C GLN A 159 -2.92 12.30 -11.03
N ARG A 160 -2.52 12.43 -9.77
CA ARG A 160 -1.30 13.12 -9.33
C ARG A 160 -0.36 12.12 -8.70
N ASN A 161 0.06 11.14 -9.49
CA ASN A 161 1.15 10.23 -9.12
C ASN A 161 2.51 10.78 -9.57
N VAL A 162 2.77 12.07 -9.29
CA VAL A 162 4.12 12.63 -9.37
C VAL A 162 4.36 13.43 -8.08
N PRO A 163 5.24 12.95 -7.18
CA PRO A 163 5.64 13.69 -5.99
C PRO A 163 6.20 15.07 -6.36
N SER A 164 5.76 16.10 -5.63
CA SER A 164 6.05 17.51 -5.95
C SER A 164 7.54 17.88 -5.94
N TYR A 165 8.41 17.06 -5.35
CA TYR A 165 9.85 17.29 -5.34
C TYR A 165 10.54 16.98 -6.68
N LEU A 166 9.90 16.27 -7.62
CA LEU A 166 10.46 15.95 -8.93
C LEU A 166 10.31 17.08 -9.96
N LEU A 167 9.51 18.12 -9.67
CA LEU A 167 9.19 19.19 -10.64
C LEU A 167 10.14 20.39 -10.59
N LYS A 168 11.24 20.32 -9.83
CA LYS A 168 12.11 21.48 -9.59
C LYS A 168 13.52 21.27 -10.15
N ALA A 169 13.62 21.13 -11.46
CA ALA A 169 14.89 21.25 -12.17
C ALA A 169 14.66 21.87 -13.55
N LYS A 170 14.86 23.19 -13.64
CA LYS A 170 15.31 23.98 -14.81
C LYS A 170 14.76 25.41 -14.72
N SER A 171 15.60 26.34 -14.25
CA SER A 171 15.64 27.75 -14.68
C SER A 171 16.59 28.53 -13.77
N LEU A 172 17.88 28.25 -13.89
CA LEU A 172 18.94 29.17 -13.46
C LEU A 172 20.03 29.12 -14.52
N ARG A 173 19.86 29.92 -15.57
CA ARG A 173 20.96 30.53 -16.32
C ARG A 173 20.54 31.95 -16.65
N LYS A 174 20.82 32.86 -15.72
CA LYS A 174 21.18 34.23 -16.07
C LYS A 174 22.52 34.13 -16.79
N GLN A 175 22.61 34.69 -17.98
CA GLN A 175 23.89 35.03 -18.55
C GLN A 175 23.80 36.51 -18.93
N ASP A 176 24.51 37.32 -18.14
CA ASP A 176 24.86 38.68 -18.48
C ASP A 176 25.57 38.71 -19.83
N ARG A 177 25.13 39.62 -20.70
CA ARG A 177 25.98 40.46 -21.54
C ARG A 177 25.17 41.61 -22.10
#